data_AF-A0A2V8VJE3-F1
#
_entry.id   AF-A0A2V8VJE3-F1
#
_cell.length_a   1.000
_cell.length_b   1.000
_cell.length_c   1.000
_cell.angle_alpha   90.00
_cell.angle_beta   90.00
_cell.angle_gamma   90.00
#
_symmetry.space_group_name_H-M   'P 1'
#
loop_
_entity.id
_entity.type
_entity.pdbx_description
1 polymer ?
#
loop_
_entity_poly.entity_id
_entity_poly.type
_entity_poly.pdbx_seq_one_letter_code
_entity_poly.pdbx_strand_id
1 'polypeptide(L)'
;MDGRAPHAEDAPARRIEVTIVAPPGRPGSRPVYSEERLRRELRPLLESGCDPRAVEDALARRYKFLGYVPAVTIDCGEDVARVRVRESSHTIDVITFDPS
;
A
#
# COMPACT_ATOMS: atom_id res chain seq x y z
N MET A 1 18.49 27.15 18.08
CA MET A 1 17.06 26.84 17.91
C MET A 1 16.83 26.74 16.42
N ASP A 2 17.00 25.54 15.86
CA ASP A 2 16.80 25.29 14.44
C ASP A 2 15.32 25.02 14.18
N GLY A 3 14.64 26.01 13.60
CA GLY A 3 13.26 25.92 13.14
C GLY A 3 13.16 25.08 11.88
N ARG A 4 13.25 23.76 12.03
CA ARG A 4 12.92 22.83 10.96
C ARG A 4 11.40 22.83 10.80
N ALA A 5 10.89 23.40 9.71
CA ALA A 5 9.49 23.29 9.34
C ALA A 5 9.04 21.83 9.45
N PRO A 6 7.88 21.53 10.06
CA PRO A 6 7.38 20.17 10.12
C PRO A 6 7.25 19.68 8.68
N HIS A 7 8.05 18.67 8.31
CA HIS A 7 7.80 17.97 7.06
C HIS A 7 6.39 17.37 7.22
N ALA A 8 5.52 17.64 6.24
CA ALA A 8 4.18 17.06 6.18
C ALA A 8 4.19 15.51 6.21
N GLU A 9 5.37 14.90 6.10
CA GLU A 9 5.66 13.47 6.29
C GLU A 9 5.33 12.95 7.70
N ASP A 10 5.22 13.81 8.73
CA ASP A 10 4.93 13.36 10.10
C ASP A 10 3.46 13.60 10.53
N ALA A 11 2.65 14.25 9.69
CA ALA A 11 1.26 14.54 10.03
C ALA A 11 0.38 13.27 9.94
N PRO A 12 -0.49 13.01 10.93
CA PRO A 12 -1.43 11.91 10.85
C PRO A 12 -2.45 12.17 9.74
N ALA A 13 -2.61 11.21 8.83
CA ALA A 13 -3.56 11.34 7.74
C ALA A 13 -4.99 11.08 8.24
N ARG A 14 -5.88 12.06 8.08
CA ARG A 14 -7.30 11.93 8.46
C ARG A 14 -8.10 11.10 7.47
N ARG A 15 -7.65 11.04 6.22
CA ARG A 15 -8.27 10.26 5.14
C ARG A 15 -7.22 9.43 4.42
N ILE A 16 -7.62 8.22 4.01
CA ILE A 16 -6.76 7.27 3.29
C ILE A 16 -7.45 6.94 1.97
N GLU A 17 -6.82 7.36 0.88
CA GLU A 17 -7.23 7.03 -0.48
C GLU A 17 -6.29 5.94 -0.99
N VAL A 18 -6.86 4.80 -1.41
CA VAL A 18 -6.09 3.73 -2.05
C VAL A 18 -6.53 3.68 -3.49
N THR A 19 -5.58 3.61 -4.42
CA THR A 19 -5.85 3.42 -5.84
C THR A 19 -5.06 2.22 -6.34
N ILE A 20 -5.77 1.20 -6.83
CA ILE A 20 -5.13 0.02 -7.41
C ILE A 20 -5.09 0.17 -8.92
N VAL A 21 -3.89 0.14 -9.48
CA VAL A 21 -3.66 0.29 -10.92
C VAL A 21 -3.35 -1.07 -11.51
N ALA A 22 -4.22 -1.52 -12.42
CA ALA A 22 -4.03 -2.74 -13.19
C ALA A 22 -2.76 -2.65 -14.06
N PRO A 23 -2.10 -3.79 -14.33
CA PRO A 23 -0.97 -3.83 -15.24
C PRO A 23 -1.37 -3.39 -16.66
N PRO A 24 -0.45 -2.75 -17.42
CA PRO A 24 -0.72 -2.36 -18.79
C PRO A 24 -1.06 -3.57 -19.66
N GLY A 25 -2.06 -3.42 -20.53
CA GLY A 25 -2.51 -4.47 -21.46
C GLY A 25 -3.56 -5.44 -20.90
N ARG A 26 -3.97 -5.31 -19.63
CA ARG A 26 -4.97 -6.20 -19.01
C ARG A 26 -5.98 -5.47 -18.12
N PRO A 27 -6.88 -4.65 -18.70
CA PRO A 27 -7.99 -4.03 -17.98
C PRO A 27 -8.92 -5.10 -17.38
N GLY A 28 -9.40 -4.89 -16.15
CA GLY A 28 -10.33 -5.81 -15.47
C GLY A 28 -9.69 -6.90 -14.61
N SER A 29 -8.36 -6.90 -14.46
CA SER A 29 -7.67 -7.80 -13.52
C SER A 29 -8.16 -7.57 -12.08
N ARG A 30 -8.50 -8.64 -11.37
CA ARG A 30 -8.86 -8.54 -9.94
C ARG A 30 -7.58 -8.30 -9.13
N PRO A 31 -7.56 -7.30 -8.23
CA PRO A 31 -6.41 -7.05 -7.41
C PRO A 31 -6.26 -8.13 -6.34
N VAL A 32 -5.02 -8.42 -5.94
CA VAL A 32 -4.72 -9.43 -4.91
C VAL A 32 -5.37 -9.07 -3.57
N TYR A 33 -5.38 -7.78 -3.23
CA TYR A 33 -6.10 -7.23 -2.09
C TYR A 33 -7.08 -6.16 -2.56
N SER A 34 -8.28 -6.15 -1.98
CA SER A 34 -9.25 -5.08 -2.24
C SER A 34 -8.79 -3.75 -1.62
N GLU A 35 -9.26 -2.64 -2.18
CA GLU A 35 -8.98 -1.29 -1.66
C GLU A 35 -9.41 -1.13 -0.20
N GLU A 36 -10.54 -1.72 0.19
CA GLU A 36 -11.01 -1.72 1.57
C GLU A 36 -10.05 -2.45 2.51
N ARG A 37 -9.55 -3.62 2.08
CA ARG A 37 -8.56 -4.36 2.86
C ARG A 37 -7.29 -3.54 3.01
N LEU A 38 -6.76 -2.99 1.92
CA LEU A 38 -5.55 -2.15 1.99
C LEU A 38 -5.74 -0.94 2.91
N ARG A 39 -6.85 -0.21 2.79
CA ARG A 39 -7.16 0.93 3.68
C ARG A 39 -7.15 0.54 5.16
N ARG A 40 -7.81 -0.56 5.50
CA ARG A 40 -7.96 -1.01 6.89
C ARG A 40 -6.62 -1.40 7.52
N GLU A 41 -5.72 -1.95 6.72
CA GLU A 41 -4.41 -2.41 7.17
C GLU A 41 -3.38 -1.27 7.23
N LEU A 42 -3.53 -0.26 6.38
CA LEU A 42 -2.68 0.94 6.36
C LEU A 42 -3.12 1.98 7.40
N ARG A 43 -4.37 1.92 7.86
CA ARG A 43 -4.93 2.81 8.89
C ARG A 43 -4.02 3.00 10.11
N PRO A 44 -3.59 1.94 10.82
CA PRO A 44 -2.77 2.13 12.02
C PRO A 44 -1.41 2.79 11.75
N LEU A 45 -0.86 2.60 10.54
CA LEU A 45 0.40 3.23 10.14
C LEU A 45 0.17 4.71 9.87
N LEU A 46 -0.82 5.02 9.03
CA LEU A 46 -1.12 6.38 8.58
C LEU A 46 -1.77 7.26 9.68
N GLU A 47 -2.43 6.65 10.67
CA GLU A 47 -2.93 7.33 11.88
C GLU A 47 -1.81 7.69 12.86
N SER A 48 -0.69 6.95 12.85
CA SER A 48 0.47 7.22 13.73
C SER A 48 1.45 8.23 13.13
N GLY A 49 1.40 8.43 11.81
CA GLY A 49 2.27 9.32 11.04
C GLY A 49 2.42 8.79 9.61
N CYS A 50 2.48 9.68 8.63
CA CYS A 50 2.57 9.27 7.22
C CYS A 50 4.02 8.95 6.82
N ASP A 51 4.56 7.83 7.31
CA ASP A 51 5.88 7.36 6.87
C ASP A 51 5.75 6.49 5.60
N PRO A 52 6.21 6.98 4.43
CA PRO A 52 6.07 6.24 3.17
C PRO A 52 6.85 4.93 3.21
N ARG A 53 8.01 4.88 3.86
CA ARG A 53 8.84 3.66 3.96
C ARG A 53 8.16 2.59 4.82
N ALA A 54 7.49 2.97 5.90
CA ALA A 54 6.74 2.06 6.76
C ALA A 54 5.55 1.46 6.02
N VAL A 55 4.87 2.27 5.19
CA VAL A 55 3.77 1.82 4.32
C VAL A 55 4.30 0.86 3.24
N GLU A 56 5.39 1.21 2.56
CA GLU A 56 6.04 0.33 1.57
C GLU A 56 6.44 -1.00 2.19
N ASP A 57 7.10 -0.98 3.34
CA ASP A 57 7.58 -2.19 4.01
C ASP A 57 6.44 -3.07 4.52
N ALA A 58 5.37 -2.47 5.07
CA ALA A 58 4.17 -3.19 5.50
C ALA A 58 3.46 -3.90 4.34
N LEU A 59 3.35 -3.23 3.19
CA LEU A 59 2.79 -3.82 1.98
C LEU A 59 3.73 -4.87 1.40
N ALA A 60 5.02 -4.55 1.25
CA ALA A 60 6.02 -5.46 0.72
C ALA A 60 6.06 -6.77 1.51
N ARG A 61 6.04 -6.73 2.85
CA ARG A 61 5.98 -7.94 3.70
C ARG A 61 4.77 -8.82 3.37
N ARG A 62 3.60 -8.23 3.17
CA ARG A 62 2.36 -8.99 2.86
C ARG A 62 2.39 -9.63 1.50
N TYR A 63 2.79 -8.86 0.49
CA TYR A 63 2.88 -9.35 -0.87
C TYR A 63 4.04 -10.35 -1.04
N LYS A 64 5.12 -10.22 -0.25
CA LYS A 64 6.25 -11.17 -0.24
C LYS A 64 5.84 -12.58 0.17
N PHE A 65 4.89 -12.75 1.09
CA PHE A 65 4.34 -14.08 1.42
C PHE A 65 3.66 -14.75 0.22
N LEU A 66 3.31 -13.96 -0.78
CA LEU A 66 2.67 -14.40 -2.00
C LEU A 66 3.68 -14.50 -3.17
N GLY A 67 4.99 -14.35 -2.90
CA GLY A 67 6.02 -14.42 -3.95
C GLY A 67 5.95 -13.27 -4.95
N TYR A 68 5.33 -12.14 -4.57
CA TYR A 68 5.02 -11.04 -5.47
C TYR A 68 5.37 -9.69 -4.83
N VAL A 69 5.79 -8.72 -5.64
CA VAL A 69 6.11 -7.35 -5.18
C VAL A 69 5.40 -6.34 -6.08
N PRO A 70 4.36 -5.63 -5.59
CA PRO A 70 3.75 -4.55 -6.33
C PRO A 70 4.66 -3.32 -6.31
N ALA A 71 4.52 -2.46 -7.31
CA ALA A 71 5.08 -1.11 -7.23
C ALA A 71 4.12 -0.24 -6.41
N VAL A 72 4.60 0.33 -5.31
CA VAL A 72 3.81 1.19 -4.43
C VAL A 72 4.31 2.63 -4.53
N THR A 73 3.40 3.58 -4.54
CA THR A 73 3.70 5.02 -4.43
C THR A 73 2.81 5.61 -3.36
N ILE A 74 3.40 6.35 -2.43
CA ILE A 74 2.69 7.01 -1.34
C ILE A 74 2.91 8.51 -1.47
N ASP A 75 1.82 9.25 -1.39
CA ASP A 75 1.79 10.71 -1.31
C ASP A 75 1.14 11.09 0.04
N CYS A 76 1.95 11.66 0.91
CA CYS A 76 1.57 12.06 2.26
C CYS A 76 1.18 13.54 2.27
N GLY A 77 -0.12 13.81 2.12
CA GLY A 77 -0.68 15.15 2.29
C GLY A 77 -1.12 15.42 3.72
N GLU A 78 -1.28 16.70 4.09
CA GLU A 78 -1.68 17.15 5.44
C GLU A 78 -2.99 16.53 5.95
N ASP A 79 -3.94 16.23 5.05
CA ASP A 79 -5.27 15.68 5.42
C ASP A 79 -5.55 14.32 4.78
N VAL A 80 -4.82 13.97 3.70
CA VAL A 80 -5.04 12.76 2.92
C VAL A 80 -3.74 12.06 2.58
N ALA A 81 -3.66 10.77 2.92
CA ALA A 81 -2.63 9.87 2.44
C ALA A 81 -3.16 9.14 1.21
N ARG A 82 -2.49 9.31 0.07
CA ARG A 82 -2.82 8.62 -1.18
C ARG A 82 -1.83 7.51 -1.43
N VAL A 83 -2.33 6.30 -1.49
CA VAL A 83 -1.53 5.09 -1.70
C VAL A 83 -1.91 4.48 -3.03
N ARG A 84 -0.99 4.54 -3.98
CA ARG A 84 -1.14 3.94 -5.30
C ARG A 84 -0.40 2.61 -5.31
N VAL A 85 -1.15 1.53 -5.52
CA VAL A 85 -0.59 0.18 -5.67
C VAL A 85 -0.72 -0.21 -7.13
N ARG A 86 0.40 -0.30 -7.84
CA ARG A 86 0.44 -0.78 -9.22
C ARG A 86 0.74 -2.26 -9.22
N GLU A 87 -0.19 -3.03 -9.77
CA GLU A 87 -0.04 -4.47 -9.82
C GLU A 87 0.98 -4.85 -10.92
N SER A 88 2.03 -5.61 -10.57
CA SER A 88 3.14 -5.95 -11.47
C SER A 88 2.86 -7.18 -12.34
N SER A 89 2.11 -8.17 -11.83
CA SER A 89 1.85 -9.48 -12.46
C SER A 89 0.58 -10.13 -11.87
N HIS A 90 -0.13 -10.92 -12.67
CA HIS A 90 -1.49 -11.42 -12.38
C HIS A 90 -1.55 -12.68 -11.49
N THR A 91 -0.46 -13.43 -11.33
CA THR A 91 -0.49 -14.77 -10.74
C THR A 91 0.45 -14.84 -9.55
N ILE A 92 -0.16 -14.82 -8.38
CA ILE A 92 0.37 -15.58 -7.26
C ILE A 92 -0.19 -16.98 -7.49
N ASP A 93 0.66 -17.91 -7.92
CA ASP A 93 0.36 -19.32 -7.73
C ASP A 93 0.33 -19.54 -6.21
N VAL A 94 -0.86 -19.44 -5.62
CA VAL A 94 -1.07 -19.93 -4.26
C VAL A 94 -0.92 -21.44 -4.38
N ILE A 95 0.27 -21.95 -4.10
CA ILE A 95 0.50 -23.38 -3.95
C ILE A 95 -0.29 -23.82 -2.71
N THR A 96 -1.55 -24.18 -2.88
CA THR A 96 -2.30 -24.90 -1.86
C THR A 96 -1.72 -26.30 -1.79
N PHE A 97 -0.95 -26.58 -0.74
CA PHE A 97 -0.59 -27.94 -0.40
C PHE A 97 -1.85 -28.63 0.12
N ASP A 98 -2.33 -29.64 -0.62
CA ASP A 98 -3.40 -30.53 -0.19
C ASP A 98 -2.84 -31.47 0.90
N PRO A 99 -3.35 -31.45 2.15
CA PRO A 99 -2.93 -32.38 3.17
C PRO A 99 -3.66 -33.72 2.94
N SER A 100 -3.08 -34.57 2.10
CA SER A 100 -3.44 -36.00 2.06
C SER A 100 -2.98 -36.74 3.32
#